data_AF-A0A533V0H1-F1
#
_entry.id   AF-A0A533V0H1-F1
#
_cell.length_a   1.000
_cell.length_b   1.000
_cell.length_c   1.000
_cell.angle_alpha   90.00
_cell.angle_beta   90.00
_cell.angle_gamma   90.00
#
_symmetry.space_group_name_H-M   'P 1'
#
loop_
_entity.id
_entity.type
_entity.pdbx_description
1 polymer ?
#
loop_
_entity_poly.entity_id
_entity_poly.type
_entity_poly.pdbx_seq_one_letter_code
_entity_poly.pdbx_strand_id
1 'polypeptide(L)'
;MDLVNKLLRYMVYLKNEKFLPKDATSILSLSRNILHDDKIIIRDVRVASHFLELDISIATSSGIGKIKSTLSQIAPIIGIDRIIEKELDKKESIKLARELFNNEKYWKTHEVLEGIWKHTQGDERDLLNGIILVSAALVHYQKEELAICISIMKRALVKLNNSYGKYHDVDIDSLKREVTNMVKSSKVSNFRI
;
A
#
# COMPACT_ATOMS: atom_id res chain seq x y z
N MET A 1 -23.89 18.58 -15.35
CA MET A 1 -22.53 18.52 -14.80
C MET A 1 -22.37 17.14 -14.20
N ASP A 2 -21.48 16.34 -14.77
CA ASP A 2 -21.54 14.88 -14.82
C ASP A 2 -21.68 14.15 -13.49
N LEU A 3 -22.87 13.60 -13.24
CA LEU A 3 -23.07 12.44 -12.37
C LEU A 3 -22.57 11.18 -13.10
N VAL A 4 -21.30 11.15 -13.50
CA VAL A 4 -20.63 9.86 -13.67
C VAL A 4 -20.57 9.28 -12.27
N ASN A 5 -21.39 8.27 -12.05
CA ASN A 5 -21.56 7.54 -10.80
C ASN A 5 -20.17 7.13 -10.26
N LYS A 6 -19.58 7.96 -9.40
CA LYS A 6 -18.19 7.78 -8.95
C LYS A 6 -18.16 6.52 -8.10
N LEU A 7 -17.64 5.43 -8.66
CA LEU A 7 -17.57 4.15 -7.98
C LEU A 7 -16.95 4.33 -6.59
N LEU A 8 -17.57 3.71 -5.59
CA LEU A 8 -17.08 3.68 -4.23
C LEU A 8 -15.87 2.76 -4.18
N ARG A 9 -14.72 3.27 -3.73
CA ARG A 9 -13.49 2.48 -3.58
C ARG A 9 -13.35 1.96 -2.16
N TYR A 10 -13.01 0.69 -2.04
CA TYR A 10 -12.83 -0.02 -0.79
C TYR A 10 -11.53 -0.80 -0.82
N MET A 11 -10.88 -0.86 0.34
CA MET A 11 -9.82 -1.81 0.61
C MET A 11 -10.38 -2.98 1.41
N VAL A 12 -10.29 -4.18 0.86
CA VAL A 12 -10.80 -5.40 1.48
C VAL A 12 -9.63 -6.24 1.92
N TYR A 13 -9.63 -6.64 3.19
CA TYR A 13 -8.56 -7.40 3.82
C TYR A 13 -9.03 -8.81 4.16
N LEU A 14 -8.29 -9.81 3.69
CA LEU A 14 -8.51 -11.21 4.03
C LEU A 14 -7.34 -11.68 4.88
N LYS A 15 -7.56 -12.57 5.84
CA LYS A 15 -6.48 -13.19 6.62
C LYS A 15 -5.53 -13.95 5.69
N ASN A 16 -4.22 -13.72 5.82
CA ASN A 16 -3.23 -14.51 5.11
C ASN A 16 -2.55 -15.48 6.08
N GLU A 17 -2.51 -16.76 5.69
CA GLU A 17 -1.82 -17.82 6.44
C GLU A 17 -0.78 -18.56 5.61
N LYS A 18 -0.76 -18.35 4.28
CA LYS A 18 0.02 -19.21 3.37
C LYS A 18 0.51 -18.55 2.09
N PHE A 19 -0.12 -17.47 1.65
CA PHE A 19 0.19 -16.84 0.38
C PHE A 19 1.43 -15.96 0.51
N LEU A 20 2.21 -15.90 -0.56
CA LEU A 20 3.40 -15.09 -0.70
C LEU A 20 3.18 -14.03 -1.79
N PRO A 21 4.04 -13.00 -1.89
CA PRO A 21 3.92 -11.99 -2.95
C PRO A 21 3.84 -12.56 -4.38
N LYS A 22 4.49 -13.70 -4.65
CA LYS A 22 4.39 -14.43 -5.93
C LYS A 22 2.98 -14.95 -6.28
N ASP A 23 2.07 -15.00 -5.30
CA ASP A 23 0.70 -15.47 -5.50
C ASP A 23 -0.25 -14.30 -5.85
N ALA A 24 0.23 -13.05 -5.86
CA ALA A 24 -0.62 -11.87 -6.09
C ALA A 24 -1.39 -11.95 -7.42
N THR A 25 -0.70 -12.31 -8.50
CA THR A 25 -1.29 -12.41 -9.84
C THR A 25 -2.37 -13.49 -9.91
N SER A 26 -2.12 -14.66 -9.31
CA SER A 26 -3.07 -15.77 -9.31
C SER A 26 -4.29 -15.49 -8.43
N ILE A 27 -4.10 -14.84 -7.27
CA ILE A 27 -5.20 -14.40 -6.40
C ILE A 27 -6.03 -13.32 -7.08
N LEU A 28 -5.41 -12.35 -7.79
CA LEU A 28 -6.14 -11.34 -8.55
C LEU A 28 -7.03 -11.98 -9.62
N SER A 29 -6.49 -12.94 -10.38
CA SER A 29 -7.24 -13.68 -11.39
C SER A 29 -8.37 -14.49 -10.77
N LEU A 30 -8.11 -15.21 -9.68
CA LEU A 30 -9.12 -15.99 -8.96
C LEU A 30 -10.24 -15.08 -8.45
N SER A 31 -9.88 -13.97 -7.81
CA SER A 31 -10.82 -13.01 -7.25
C SER A 31 -11.75 -12.44 -8.32
N ARG A 32 -11.21 -12.07 -9.49
CA ARG A 32 -12.00 -11.57 -10.63
C ARG A 32 -12.93 -12.64 -11.22
N ASN A 33 -12.49 -13.89 -11.25
CA ASN A 33 -13.32 -15.00 -11.72
C ASN A 33 -14.50 -15.25 -10.77
N ILE A 34 -14.26 -15.37 -9.47
CA ILE A 34 -15.32 -15.66 -8.50
C ILE A 34 -16.28 -14.47 -8.28
N LEU A 35 -15.77 -13.24 -8.34
CA LEU A 35 -16.57 -12.00 -8.31
C LEU A 35 -16.91 -11.51 -9.71
N HIS A 36 -17.49 -12.38 -10.54
CA HIS A 36 -17.99 -11.99 -11.85
C HIS A 36 -19.25 -11.11 -11.70
N ASP A 37 -19.06 -9.79 -11.75
CA ASP A 37 -20.13 -8.79 -11.66
C ASP A 37 -19.68 -7.48 -12.34
N ASP A 38 -20.42 -7.01 -13.34
CA ASP A 38 -20.09 -5.79 -14.08
C ASP A 38 -20.10 -4.51 -13.21
N LYS A 39 -20.69 -4.59 -12.00
CA LYS A 39 -20.74 -3.48 -11.04
C LYS A 39 -19.60 -3.51 -10.01
N ILE A 40 -18.72 -4.52 -10.06
CA ILE A 40 -17.59 -4.71 -9.14
C ILE A 40 -16.29 -4.78 -9.95
N ILE A 41 -15.38 -3.85 -9.69
CA ILE A 41 -14.06 -3.81 -10.33
C ILE A 41 -13.01 -4.12 -9.28
N ILE A 42 -12.33 -5.27 -9.42
CA ILE A 42 -11.12 -5.57 -8.64
C ILE A 42 -9.93 -4.99 -9.39
N ARG A 43 -9.40 -3.88 -8.88
CA ARG A 43 -8.31 -3.13 -9.50
C ARG A 43 -7.00 -3.87 -9.34
N ASP A 44 -6.74 -4.37 -8.14
CA ASP A 44 -5.44 -4.89 -7.76
C ASP A 44 -5.52 -5.79 -6.50
N VAL A 45 -4.51 -6.63 -6.32
CA VAL A 45 -4.31 -7.47 -5.13
C VAL A 45 -2.86 -7.33 -4.66
N ARG A 46 -2.69 -7.15 -3.36
CA ARG A 46 -1.40 -7.12 -2.67
C ARG A 46 -1.35 -8.21 -1.61
N VAL A 47 -0.25 -8.94 -1.53
CA VAL A 47 -0.05 -10.02 -0.55
C VAL A 47 0.95 -9.56 0.50
N ALA A 48 0.44 -9.19 1.68
CA ALA A 48 1.24 -8.94 2.88
C ALA A 48 1.41 -10.24 3.69
N SER A 49 2.31 -10.24 4.67
CA SER A 49 2.58 -11.46 5.47
C SER A 49 1.37 -11.95 6.25
N HIS A 50 0.51 -11.03 6.71
CA HIS A 50 -0.63 -11.35 7.58
C HIS A 50 -1.99 -11.14 6.92
N PHE A 51 -2.04 -10.53 5.74
CA PHE A 51 -3.29 -10.32 5.01
C PHE A 51 -3.11 -10.26 3.49
N LEU A 52 -4.19 -10.56 2.78
CA LEU A 52 -4.38 -10.17 1.39
C LEU A 52 -5.14 -8.85 1.37
N GLU A 53 -4.72 -7.91 0.53
CA GLU A 53 -5.36 -6.62 0.37
C GLU A 53 -5.88 -6.49 -1.07
N LEU A 54 -7.20 -6.34 -1.23
CA LEU A 54 -7.83 -6.16 -2.52
C LEU A 54 -8.37 -4.74 -2.63
N ASP A 55 -7.97 -4.04 -3.69
CA ASP A 55 -8.54 -2.73 -4.05
C ASP A 55 -9.73 -2.93 -4.97
N ILE A 56 -10.92 -2.63 -4.45
CA ILE A 56 -12.18 -2.91 -5.12
C ILE A 56 -12.99 -1.63 -5.29
N SER A 57 -13.57 -1.44 -6.46
CA SER A 57 -14.54 -0.38 -6.74
C SER A 57 -15.92 -0.95 -7.01
N ILE A 58 -16.94 -0.41 -6.35
CA ILE A 58 -18.34 -0.84 -6.49
C ILE A 58 -19.24 0.36 -6.79
N ALA A 59 -20.29 0.15 -7.58
CA ALA A 59 -21.25 1.22 -7.88
C ALA A 59 -22.00 1.71 -6.65
N THR A 60 -22.39 0.80 -5.77
CA THR A 60 -23.19 1.08 -4.57
C THR A 60 -22.76 0.19 -3.41
N SER A 61 -22.97 0.63 -2.17
CA SER A 61 -22.60 -0.11 -0.95
C SER A 61 -23.31 -1.46 -0.81
N SER A 62 -24.41 -1.68 -1.52
CA SER A 62 -25.09 -2.99 -1.59
C SER A 62 -24.19 -4.11 -2.12
N GLY A 63 -23.13 -3.78 -2.89
CA GLY A 63 -22.15 -4.77 -3.37
C GLY A 63 -21.29 -5.41 -2.26
N ILE A 64 -21.22 -4.79 -1.06
CA ILE A 64 -20.38 -5.29 0.04
C ILE A 64 -20.80 -6.69 0.50
N GLY A 65 -22.11 -6.99 0.51
CA GLY A 65 -22.60 -8.31 0.90
C GLY A 65 -22.07 -9.42 -0.01
N LYS A 66 -22.12 -9.19 -1.33
CA LYS A 66 -21.58 -10.11 -2.35
C LYS A 66 -20.06 -10.25 -2.24
N ILE A 67 -19.34 -9.15 -2.01
CA ILE A 67 -17.89 -9.17 -1.77
C ILE A 67 -17.56 -10.07 -0.58
N LYS A 68 -18.23 -9.87 0.56
CA LYS A 68 -17.99 -10.66 1.77
C LYS A 68 -18.24 -12.15 1.54
N SER A 69 -19.40 -12.52 0.99
CA SER A 69 -19.75 -13.92 0.80
C SER A 69 -18.85 -14.63 -0.20
N THR A 70 -18.44 -13.93 -1.26
CA THR A 70 -17.64 -14.53 -2.34
C THR A 70 -16.17 -14.63 -1.96
N LEU A 71 -15.56 -13.55 -1.49
CA LEU A 71 -14.13 -13.54 -1.15
C LEU A 71 -13.78 -14.40 0.08
N SER A 72 -14.76 -14.66 0.96
CA SER A 72 -14.57 -15.61 2.07
C SER A 72 -14.22 -17.03 1.61
N GLN A 73 -14.45 -17.37 0.34
CA GLN A 73 -14.02 -18.64 -0.26
C GLN A 73 -12.49 -18.70 -0.48
N ILE A 74 -11.81 -17.54 -0.57
CA ILE A 74 -10.34 -17.46 -0.66
C ILE A 74 -9.73 -17.53 0.74
N ALA A 75 -10.19 -16.67 1.64
CA ALA A 75 -9.78 -16.62 3.04
C ALA A 75 -10.73 -15.72 3.87
N PRO A 76 -10.77 -15.87 5.21
CA PRO A 76 -11.67 -15.08 6.06
C PRO A 76 -11.46 -13.57 5.90
N ILE A 77 -12.56 -12.82 5.75
CA ILE A 77 -12.53 -11.36 5.74
C ILE A 77 -12.23 -10.84 7.15
N ILE A 78 -11.18 -10.03 7.28
CA ILE A 78 -10.76 -9.41 8.55
C ILE A 78 -10.99 -7.90 8.58
N GLY A 79 -11.25 -7.26 7.44
CA GLY A 79 -11.54 -5.83 7.38
C GLY A 79 -12.06 -5.38 6.01
N ILE A 80 -12.87 -4.32 6.01
CA ILE A 80 -13.30 -3.62 4.81
C ILE A 80 -13.30 -2.12 5.12
N ASP A 81 -12.36 -1.40 4.52
CA ASP A 81 -12.21 0.03 4.72
C ASP A 81 -12.68 0.78 3.49
N ARG A 82 -13.59 1.74 3.64
CA ARG A 82 -13.91 2.66 2.53
C ARG A 82 -12.74 3.62 2.35
N ILE A 83 -12.26 3.76 1.12
CA ILE A 83 -11.25 4.76 0.78
C ILE A 83 -11.95 6.11 0.64
N ILE A 84 -11.75 6.93 1.66
CA ILE A 84 -12.11 8.34 1.70
C ILE A 84 -10.86 9.13 2.06
N GLU A 85 -10.75 10.32 1.47
CA GLU A 85 -9.73 11.29 1.86
C GLU A 85 -10.11 11.85 3.23
N LYS A 86 -9.12 11.90 4.14
CA LYS A 86 -9.27 12.49 5.47
C LYS A 86 -8.19 13.54 5.61
N GLU A 87 -8.60 14.74 5.99
CA GLU A 87 -7.68 15.77 6.42
C GLU A 87 -7.27 15.48 7.87
N LEU A 88 -5.97 15.29 8.07
CA LEU A 88 -5.33 15.08 9.37
C LEU A 88 -4.21 16.10 9.48
N ASP A 89 -3.85 16.48 10.70
CA ASP A 89 -2.65 17.29 10.87
C ASP A 89 -1.40 16.49 10.46
N LYS A 90 -0.32 17.20 10.14
CA LYS A 90 0.92 16.60 9.64
C LYS A 90 1.52 15.59 10.62
N LYS A 91 1.55 15.90 11.92
CA LYS A 91 2.16 15.03 12.94
C LYS A 91 1.34 13.76 13.11
N GLU A 92 0.02 13.86 13.14
CA GLU A 92 -0.90 12.72 13.14
C GLU A 92 -0.77 11.88 11.87
N SER A 93 -0.66 12.53 10.72
CA SER A 93 -0.50 11.85 9.43
C SER A 93 0.81 11.06 9.36
N ILE A 94 1.93 11.61 9.85
CA ILE A 94 3.21 10.88 9.88
C ILE A 94 3.15 9.72 10.89
N LYS A 95 2.54 9.91 12.05
CA LYS A 95 2.32 8.83 13.03
C LYS A 95 1.49 7.69 12.41
N LEU A 96 0.38 8.03 11.76
CA LEU A 96 -0.48 7.07 11.06
C LEU A 96 0.27 6.35 9.94
N ALA A 97 1.05 7.07 9.14
CA ALA A 97 1.86 6.50 8.07
C ALA A 97 2.88 5.47 8.60
N ARG A 98 3.52 5.78 9.74
CA ARG A 98 4.44 4.87 10.44
C ARG A 98 3.73 3.60 10.94
N GLU A 99 2.56 3.75 11.55
CA GLU A 99 1.74 2.63 12.00
C GLU A 99 1.31 1.75 10.83
N LEU A 100 0.83 2.35 9.73
CA LEU A 100 0.44 1.64 8.51
C LEU A 100 1.62 0.89 7.88
N PHE A 101 2.80 1.53 7.78
CA PHE A 101 3.99 0.93 7.20
C PHE A 101 4.43 -0.30 7.99
N ASN A 102 4.45 -0.16 9.32
CA ASN A 102 4.82 -1.23 10.24
C ASN A 102 3.84 -2.40 10.24
N ASN A 103 2.63 -2.20 9.71
CA ASN A 103 1.64 -3.23 9.48
C ASN A 103 1.53 -3.62 8.00
N GLU A 104 2.54 -3.34 7.18
CA GLU A 104 2.60 -3.71 5.75
C GLU A 104 1.49 -3.11 4.86
N LYS A 105 0.76 -2.09 5.34
CA LYS A 105 -0.26 -1.37 4.58
C LYS A 105 0.37 -0.28 3.71
N TYR A 106 1.35 -0.66 2.90
CA TYR A 106 2.23 0.26 2.18
C TYR A 106 1.49 1.18 1.20
N TRP A 107 0.42 0.68 0.57
CA TRP A 107 -0.42 1.51 -0.30
C TRP A 107 -1.07 2.64 0.50
N LYS A 108 -1.63 2.33 1.68
CA LYS A 108 -2.24 3.36 2.53
C LYS A 108 -1.19 4.32 3.12
N THR A 109 0.00 3.83 3.46
CA THR A 109 1.13 4.68 3.85
C THR A 109 1.48 5.68 2.76
N HIS A 110 1.58 5.23 1.50
CA HIS A 110 1.81 6.08 0.34
C HIS A 110 0.76 7.21 0.26
N GLU A 111 -0.54 6.88 0.28
CA GLU A 111 -1.61 7.87 0.18
C GLU A 111 -1.56 8.93 1.29
N VAL A 112 -1.33 8.49 2.54
CA VAL A 112 -1.28 9.40 3.70
C VAL A 112 -0.10 10.36 3.56
N LEU A 113 1.08 9.86 3.22
CA LEU A 113 2.27 10.69 3.06
C LEU A 113 2.17 11.61 1.82
N GLU A 114 1.54 11.16 0.73
CA GLU A 114 1.34 11.98 -0.47
C GLU A 114 0.50 13.23 -0.15
N GLY A 115 -0.53 13.09 0.70
CA GLY A 115 -1.33 14.22 1.18
C GLY A 115 -0.48 15.30 1.87
N ILE A 116 0.44 14.90 2.73
CA ILE A 116 1.38 15.82 3.40
C ILE A 116 2.38 16.41 2.41
N TRP A 117 2.93 15.55 1.54
CA TRP A 117 3.97 15.90 0.59
C TRP A 117 3.52 16.99 -0.38
N LYS A 118 2.26 16.96 -0.84
CA LYS A 118 1.68 17.98 -1.72
C LYS A 118 1.85 19.40 -1.19
N HIS A 119 1.80 19.58 0.13
CA HIS A 119 1.89 20.88 0.80
C HIS A 119 3.24 21.16 1.45
N THR A 120 4.24 20.29 1.28
CA THR A 120 5.58 20.44 1.86
C THR A 120 6.59 20.94 0.82
N GLN A 121 7.59 21.71 1.25
CA GLN A 121 8.64 22.30 0.39
C GLN A 121 10.04 22.02 0.94
N GLY A 122 11.07 22.32 0.14
CA GLY A 122 12.48 22.20 0.55
C GLY A 122 12.91 20.75 0.84
N ASP A 123 13.91 20.60 1.70
CA ASP A 123 14.53 19.30 2.04
C ASP A 123 13.54 18.30 2.62
N GLU A 124 12.54 18.78 3.36
CA GLU A 124 11.50 17.93 3.92
C GLU A 124 10.63 17.29 2.83
N ARG A 125 10.39 18.02 1.72
CA ARG A 125 9.65 17.49 0.57
C ARG A 125 10.39 16.31 -0.05
N ASP A 126 11.72 16.40 -0.17
CA ASP A 126 12.53 15.31 -0.70
C ASP A 126 12.61 14.13 0.26
N LEU A 127 12.72 14.37 1.58
CA LEU A 127 12.64 13.32 2.60
C LEU A 127 11.31 12.56 2.53
N LEU A 128 10.17 13.28 2.53
CA LEU A 128 8.85 12.66 2.42
C LEU A 128 8.71 11.88 1.12
N ASN A 129 9.19 12.44 0.00
CA ASN A 129 9.20 11.76 -1.29
C ASN A 129 10.01 10.44 -1.24
N GLY A 130 11.14 10.44 -0.54
CA GLY A 130 11.93 9.24 -0.29
C GLY A 130 11.11 8.15 0.41
N ILE A 131 10.41 8.47 1.49
CA ILE A 131 9.57 7.52 2.25
C ILE A 131 8.36 7.05 1.42
N ILE A 132 7.76 7.95 0.64
CA ILE A 132 6.68 7.63 -0.32
C ILE A 132 7.16 6.62 -1.36
N LEU A 133 8.36 6.84 -1.93
CA LEU A 133 8.94 5.93 -2.91
C LEU A 133 9.27 4.57 -2.29
N VAL A 134 9.76 4.50 -1.05
CA VAL A 134 9.95 3.22 -0.35
C VAL A 134 8.60 2.48 -0.21
N SER A 135 7.56 3.18 0.22
CA SER A 135 6.21 2.61 0.35
C SER A 135 5.68 2.10 -0.99
N ALA A 136 5.82 2.89 -2.06
CA ALA A 136 5.45 2.48 -3.41
C ALA A 136 6.26 1.27 -3.90
N ALA A 137 7.57 1.21 -3.62
CA ALA A 137 8.38 0.05 -3.96
C ALA A 137 7.86 -1.23 -3.30
N LEU A 138 7.48 -1.16 -2.02
CA LEU A 138 6.97 -2.31 -1.28
C LEU A 138 5.55 -2.70 -1.74
N VAL A 139 4.73 -1.76 -2.21
CA VAL A 139 3.48 -2.08 -2.94
C VAL A 139 3.77 -2.96 -4.16
N HIS A 140 4.76 -2.58 -4.98
CA HIS A 140 5.15 -3.38 -6.14
C HIS A 140 5.72 -4.76 -5.74
N TYR A 141 6.46 -4.83 -4.62
CA TYR A 141 6.90 -6.12 -4.09
C TYR A 141 5.70 -7.03 -3.75
N GLN A 142 4.69 -6.52 -3.03
CA GLN A 142 3.47 -7.25 -2.68
C GLN A 142 2.63 -7.70 -3.89
N LYS A 143 2.94 -7.19 -5.09
CA LYS A 143 2.29 -7.49 -6.37
C LYS A 143 3.11 -8.42 -7.28
N GLU A 144 4.15 -9.08 -6.77
CA GLU A 144 5.10 -9.89 -7.57
C GLU A 144 6.02 -9.07 -8.50
N GLU A 145 6.06 -7.74 -8.38
CA GLU A 145 6.79 -6.87 -9.31
C GLU A 145 8.19 -6.50 -8.77
N LEU A 146 9.02 -7.51 -8.47
CA LEU A 146 10.34 -7.32 -7.83
C LEU A 146 11.27 -6.35 -8.59
N ALA A 147 11.32 -6.46 -9.93
CA ALA A 147 12.17 -5.57 -10.72
C ALA A 147 11.75 -4.09 -10.60
N ILE A 148 10.44 -3.84 -10.56
CA ILE A 148 9.89 -2.49 -10.39
C ILE A 148 10.17 -1.99 -8.97
N CYS A 149 9.97 -2.85 -7.96
CA CYS A 149 10.31 -2.58 -6.57
C CYS A 149 11.76 -2.09 -6.42
N ILE A 150 12.74 -2.86 -6.91
CA ILE A 150 14.17 -2.50 -6.80
C ILE A 150 14.48 -1.20 -7.57
N SER A 151 13.86 -0.99 -8.73
CA SER A 151 14.00 0.26 -9.50
C SER A 151 13.48 1.49 -8.73
N ILE A 152 12.34 1.38 -8.05
CA ILE A 152 11.81 2.46 -7.20
C ILE A 152 12.69 2.68 -5.97
N MET A 153 13.18 1.61 -5.31
CA MET A 153 14.07 1.73 -4.15
C MET A 153 15.35 2.52 -4.47
N LYS A 154 15.94 2.32 -5.66
CA LYS A 154 17.09 3.11 -6.12
C LYS A 154 16.76 4.60 -6.20
N ARG A 155 15.58 4.96 -6.71
CA ARG A 155 15.11 6.36 -6.76
C ARG A 155 14.84 6.92 -5.36
N ALA A 156 14.32 6.09 -4.45
CA ALA A 156 14.11 6.48 -3.05
C ALA A 156 15.44 6.85 -2.37
N LEU A 157 16.51 6.07 -2.58
CA LEU A 157 17.83 6.38 -2.03
C LEU A 157 18.40 7.70 -2.52
N VAL A 158 18.16 8.06 -3.80
CA VAL A 158 18.55 9.38 -4.33
C VAL A 158 17.84 10.51 -3.58
N LYS A 159 16.54 10.34 -3.30
CA LYS A 159 15.76 11.33 -2.55
C LYS A 159 16.15 11.44 -1.08
N LEU A 160 16.56 10.34 -0.46
CA LEU A 160 16.98 10.30 0.94
C LEU A 160 18.46 10.68 1.17
N ASN A 161 19.23 10.95 0.11
CA ASN A 161 20.69 11.09 0.20
C ASN A 161 21.13 12.15 1.22
N ASN A 162 20.42 13.27 1.30
CA ASN A 162 20.78 14.39 2.19
C ASN A 162 20.00 14.39 3.51
N SER A 163 19.21 13.35 3.78
CA SER A 163 18.40 13.25 4.99
C SER A 163 19.05 12.33 6.02
N TYR A 164 19.07 12.75 7.29
CA TYR A 164 19.78 12.04 8.37
C TYR A 164 19.00 12.10 9.68
N GLY A 165 19.31 11.20 10.62
CA GLY A 165 18.74 11.20 11.96
C GLY A 165 17.27 10.78 11.99
N LYS A 166 16.49 11.45 12.85
CA LYS A 166 15.08 11.13 13.09
C LYS A 166 14.14 12.17 12.51
N TYR A 167 13.05 11.69 11.90
CA TYR A 167 11.93 12.50 11.44
C TYR A 167 10.63 11.98 12.04
N HIS A 168 10.05 12.67 13.02
CA HIS A 168 8.80 12.24 13.68
C HIS A 168 8.79 10.75 14.11
N ASP A 169 9.86 10.36 14.83
CA ASP A 169 10.21 8.99 15.25
C ASP A 169 10.65 8.02 14.16
N VAL A 170 10.62 8.41 12.88
CA VAL A 170 11.17 7.58 11.81
C VAL A 170 12.68 7.73 11.79
N ASP A 171 13.40 6.62 11.95
CA ASP A 171 14.86 6.55 11.83
C ASP A 171 15.26 6.48 10.35
N ILE A 172 15.66 7.63 9.80
CA ILE A 172 16.00 7.78 8.38
C ILE A 172 17.29 7.04 8.05
N ASP A 173 18.23 6.97 8.97
CA ASP A 173 19.48 6.25 8.75
C ASP A 173 19.23 4.74 8.71
N SER A 174 18.34 4.22 9.57
CA SER A 174 17.89 2.83 9.51
C SER A 174 17.13 2.52 8.23
N LEU A 175 16.18 3.38 7.84
CA LEU A 175 15.45 3.25 6.58
C LEU A 175 16.41 3.15 5.38
N LYS A 176 17.39 4.05 5.28
CA LYS A 176 18.39 4.03 4.20
C LYS A 176 19.21 2.74 4.20
N ARG A 177 19.63 2.25 5.39
CA ARG A 177 20.38 0.99 5.50
C ARG A 177 19.58 -0.19 4.98
N GLU A 178 18.32 -0.34 5.42
CA GLU A 178 17.44 -1.43 4.97
C GLU A 178 17.24 -1.39 3.45
N VAL A 179 16.87 -0.22 2.90
CA VAL A 179 16.66 -0.06 1.46
C VAL A 179 17.94 -0.31 0.67
N THR A 180 19.10 0.14 1.16
CA THR A 180 20.40 -0.12 0.53
C THR A 180 20.72 -1.62 0.49
N ASN A 181 20.46 -2.34 1.59
CA ASN A 181 20.69 -3.78 1.67
C ASN A 181 19.80 -4.55 0.69
N MET A 182 18.53 -4.16 0.56
CA MET A 182 17.60 -4.78 -0.41
C MET A 182 18.02 -4.52 -1.86
N VAL A 183 18.42 -3.29 -2.18
CA VAL A 183 18.91 -2.94 -3.53
C VAL A 183 20.17 -3.74 -3.89
N LYS A 184 21.13 -3.87 -2.95
CA LYS A 184 22.38 -4.60 -3.18
C LYS A 184 22.17 -6.10 -3.33
N SER A 185 21.30 -6.69 -2.50
CA SER A 185 21.05 -8.13 -2.50
C SER A 185 20.00 -8.57 -3.52
N SER A 186 19.20 -7.64 -4.05
CA SER A 186 17.98 -7.92 -4.81
C SER A 186 16.99 -8.84 -4.08
N LYS A 187 17.04 -8.83 -2.74
CA LYS A 187 16.13 -9.55 -1.85
C LYS A 187 15.38 -8.53 -1.02
N VAL A 188 14.05 -8.59 -1.06
CA VAL A 188 13.18 -7.71 -0.28
C VAL A 188 12.71 -8.45 0.96
N SER A 189 12.76 -7.76 2.09
CA SER A 189 12.21 -8.24 3.36
C SER A 189 11.37 -7.14 3.99
N ASN A 190 10.44 -7.54 4.84
CA ASN A 190 9.69 -6.57 5.62
C ASN A 190 10.58 -6.00 6.72
N PHE A 191 10.35 -4.74 7.05
CA PHE A 191 11.03 -4.03 8.10
C PHE A 191 10.11 -2.95 8.66
N ARG A 192 10.54 -2.34 9.77
CA ARG A 192 9.78 -1.32 10.47
C ARG A 192 10.50 0.02 10.42
N ILE A 193 9.72 1.09 10.44
CA ILE A 193 10.16 2.49 10.49
C ILE A 193 9.62 3.20 11.73
#